data_AF-A0A7S1XBU0-F1
#
_entry.id   AF-A0A7S1XBU0-F1
#
_cell.length_a   1.000
_cell.length_b   1.000
_cell.length_c   1.000
_cell.angle_alpha   90.00
_cell.angle_beta   90.00
_cell.angle_gamma   90.00
#
_symmetry.space_group_name_H-M   'P 1'
#
loop_
_entity.id
_entity.type
_entity.pdbx_description
1 polymer ?
#
loop_
_entity_poly.entity_id
_entity_poly.type
_entity_poly.pdbx_seq_one_letter_code
_entity_poly.pdbx_strand_id
1 'polypeptide(L)'
;MGFVGPVWWSRKEEDIPCRRNQSKRLNGVRVTVLASSRSEDLGAFDGVLRDSVLETKWKREERERSAAERQGKCDVCAQETVTPSLASPYSAQSLARRMVRRDLARRRMDEFLAWFSGDFDNYAQVAQERALGLFPREGGGHEHIHCQLQNLDSTLGNGHIFAKYYFDGNPSKIFRSRLYRVSISDSSASGELEMRIYRFYAETESRLREHNFDVTKVDLTKDDLYEWLEGCEVFWYKGDGNVEGLNHQPHFIGYMEGGGCSVFSREIQGMIHIKDDLIMTQKDLWVNDRGFTDNGDYVYGNRRGIHYKMQRVLPGDELWWTVTGSPPSNEHV
;
A
#
# COMPACT_ATOMS: atom_id res chain seq x y z
N MET A 1 36.21 -19.72 30.18
CA MET A 1 35.48 -20.86 30.77
C MET A 1 34.94 -20.42 32.12
N GLY A 2 33.62 -20.51 32.32
CA GLY A 2 32.97 -20.13 33.58
C GLY A 2 31.55 -19.62 33.34
N PHE A 3 30.65 -20.55 33.02
CA PHE A 3 29.21 -20.35 32.85
C PHE A 3 28.54 -19.81 34.11
N VAL A 4 27.60 -18.86 33.96
CA VAL A 4 26.46 -18.69 34.87
C VAL A 4 25.24 -18.33 34.01
N GLY A 5 24.29 -19.25 33.91
CA GLY A 5 22.91 -18.99 33.47
C GLY A 5 21.94 -19.15 34.65
N PRO A 6 20.62 -19.21 34.42
CA PRO A 6 19.77 -18.05 34.18
C PRO A 6 18.79 -17.82 35.36
N VAL A 7 18.41 -16.56 35.59
CA VAL A 7 17.37 -16.20 36.58
C VAL A 7 16.01 -16.12 35.89
N TRP A 8 15.16 -17.07 36.25
CA TRP A 8 13.74 -17.12 35.96
C TRP A 8 13.00 -16.08 36.81
N TRP A 9 12.14 -15.26 36.18
CA TRP A 9 11.06 -14.57 36.88
C TRP A 9 9.73 -15.09 36.37
N SER A 10 9.05 -15.84 37.23
CA SER A 10 7.63 -16.17 37.13
C SER A 10 6.92 -15.43 38.25
N ARG A 11 5.95 -14.58 37.92
CA ARG A 11 4.95 -14.13 38.90
C ARG A 11 3.62 -13.72 38.25
N LYS A 12 2.66 -14.62 38.49
CA LYS A 12 1.25 -14.41 38.86
C LYS A 12 0.35 -13.63 37.90
N GLU A 13 -0.47 -14.41 37.21
CA GLU A 13 -1.84 -14.07 36.83
C GLU A 13 -2.63 -13.68 38.09
N GLU A 14 -3.25 -12.50 38.07
CA GLU A 14 -4.27 -12.08 39.02
C GLU A 14 -5.62 -12.02 38.29
N ASP A 15 -6.60 -12.69 38.90
CA ASP A 15 -7.98 -12.85 38.44
C ASP A 15 -8.71 -11.50 38.28
N ILE A 16 -9.29 -11.29 37.10
CA ILE A 16 -10.19 -10.16 36.81
C ILE A 16 -11.65 -10.63 36.95
N PRO A 17 -12.43 -10.15 37.93
CA PRO A 17 -13.84 -10.52 38.05
C PRO A 17 -14.73 -9.75 37.06
N CYS A 18 -15.48 -10.53 36.29
CA CYS A 18 -16.49 -10.13 35.32
C CYS A 18 -17.61 -9.28 35.98
N ARG A 19 -17.72 -7.99 35.64
CA ARG A 19 -18.86 -7.15 36.05
C ARG A 19 -19.97 -7.16 35.00
N ARG A 20 -21.15 -7.64 35.44
CA ARG A 20 -22.43 -7.63 34.72
C ARG A 20 -22.92 -6.21 34.43
N ASN A 21 -23.39 -6.02 33.19
CA ASN A 21 -24.25 -4.92 32.78
C ASN A 21 -25.54 -4.87 33.61
N GLN A 22 -25.87 -3.69 34.15
CA GLN A 22 -27.23 -3.35 34.55
C GLN A 22 -27.68 -2.12 33.76
N SER A 23 -28.71 -2.31 32.94
CA SER A 23 -29.44 -1.21 32.32
C SER A 23 -30.27 -0.48 33.37
N LYS A 24 -30.24 0.86 33.37
CA LYS A 24 -31.31 1.67 33.95
C LYS A 24 -31.77 2.69 32.92
N ARG A 25 -33.04 2.54 32.50
CA ARG A 25 -33.84 3.59 31.87
C ARG A 25 -34.12 4.66 32.92
N LEU A 26 -33.99 5.93 32.56
CA LEU A 26 -34.71 7.04 33.19
C LEU A 26 -35.06 8.10 32.14
N ASN A 27 -36.15 8.80 32.46
CA ASN A 27 -37.06 9.53 31.60
C ASN A 27 -36.52 10.86 31.08
N GLY A 28 -37.19 11.38 30.05
CA GLY A 28 -36.78 12.53 29.27
C GLY A 28 -37.01 13.89 29.91
N VAL A 29 -36.41 14.90 29.29
CA VAL A 29 -36.86 16.29 29.28
C VAL A 29 -36.55 16.86 27.89
N ARG A 30 -37.58 17.33 27.20
CA ARG A 30 -37.49 18.16 25.99
C ARG A 30 -37.11 19.57 26.42
N VAL A 31 -36.11 20.16 25.79
CA VAL A 31 -35.94 21.62 25.76
C VAL A 31 -35.87 22.06 24.31
N THR A 32 -36.89 22.83 23.92
CA THR A 32 -36.98 23.53 22.64
C THR A 32 -36.48 24.95 22.87
N VAL A 33 -35.49 25.39 22.10
CA VAL A 33 -35.18 26.82 21.95
C VAL A 33 -35.16 27.12 20.45
N LEU A 34 -36.16 27.88 20.02
CA LEU A 34 -36.20 28.58 18.73
C LEU A 34 -35.72 30.00 18.98
N ALA A 35 -34.71 30.46 18.26
CA ALA A 35 -34.57 31.87 17.89
C ALA A 35 -33.76 31.97 16.60
N SER A 36 -34.34 32.67 15.63
CA SER A 36 -33.83 32.89 14.28
C SER A 36 -32.92 34.12 14.22
N SER A 37 -31.97 34.16 13.29
CA SER A 37 -31.84 35.21 12.27
C SER A 37 -30.61 34.97 11.38
N ARG A 38 -30.63 35.62 10.22
CA ARG A 38 -30.02 35.27 8.93
C ARG A 38 -28.56 35.73 8.74
N SER A 39 -28.02 35.23 7.63
CA SER A 39 -26.97 35.76 6.72
C SER A 39 -25.52 35.53 7.17
N GLU A 40 -24.58 35.06 6.34
CA GLU A 40 -24.36 35.22 4.90
C GLU A 40 -23.62 34.01 4.28
N ASP A 41 -23.67 33.94 2.96
CA ASP A 41 -23.02 32.99 2.06
C ASP A 41 -21.50 32.81 2.30
N LEU A 42 -21.09 31.57 2.62
CA LEU A 42 -19.84 30.99 2.15
C LEU A 42 -20.11 29.53 1.81
N GLY A 43 -19.97 29.19 0.53
CA GLY A 43 -20.19 27.84 -0.01
C GLY A 43 -19.36 26.81 0.73
N ALA A 44 -20.02 26.05 1.59
CA ALA A 44 -19.46 24.87 2.24
C ALA A 44 -19.16 23.82 1.16
N PHE A 45 -17.88 23.69 0.79
CA PHE A 45 -17.35 22.41 0.33
C PHE A 45 -17.44 21.46 1.51
N ASP A 46 -18.59 20.79 1.63
CA ASP A 46 -18.77 19.64 2.52
C ASP A 46 -18.03 18.45 1.90
N GLY A 47 -16.70 18.53 1.94
CA GLY A 47 -15.80 17.42 1.72
C GLY A 47 -15.94 16.49 2.92
N VAL A 48 -17.02 15.70 2.91
CA VAL A 48 -17.17 14.55 3.80
C VAL A 48 -15.86 13.77 3.70
N LEU A 49 -15.10 13.73 4.80
CA LEU A 49 -14.01 12.78 5.02
C LEU A 49 -14.60 11.40 4.81
N ARG A 50 -14.43 10.88 3.59
CA ARG A 50 -14.86 9.55 3.20
C ARG A 50 -13.69 8.62 3.44
N ASP A 51 -14.01 7.53 4.12
CA ASP A 51 -13.15 6.42 4.46
C ASP A 51 -12.08 6.16 3.40
N SER A 52 -10.81 6.12 3.80
CA SER A 52 -9.75 5.64 2.92
C SER A 52 -10.04 4.19 2.49
N VAL A 53 -9.38 3.71 1.43
CA VAL A 53 -9.51 2.31 0.99
C VAL A 53 -9.17 1.34 2.15
N LEU A 54 -8.20 1.71 3.01
CA LEU A 54 -7.90 1.00 4.26
C LEU A 54 -9.08 0.99 5.22
N GLU A 55 -9.79 2.10 5.39
CA GLU A 55 -10.94 2.19 6.26
C GLU A 55 -12.15 1.41 5.70
N THR A 56 -12.29 1.34 4.38
CA THR A 56 -13.31 0.48 3.72
C THR A 56 -13.01 -1.01 3.92
N LYS A 57 -11.74 -1.41 3.80
CA LYS A 57 -11.32 -2.81 4.07
C LYS A 57 -11.43 -3.14 5.56
N TRP A 58 -10.99 -2.25 6.45
CA TRP A 58 -11.13 -2.41 7.89
C TRP A 58 -12.61 -2.56 8.30
N LYS A 59 -13.50 -1.71 7.78
CA LYS A 59 -14.96 -1.83 8.00
C LYS A 59 -15.52 -3.14 7.45
N ARG A 60 -14.98 -3.69 6.37
CA ARG A 60 -15.35 -5.01 5.84
C ARG A 60 -14.86 -6.14 6.75
N GLU A 61 -13.59 -6.13 7.15
CA GLU A 61 -12.99 -7.11 8.05
C GLU A 61 -13.66 -7.09 9.44
N GLU A 62 -14.03 -5.91 9.94
CA GLU A 62 -14.75 -5.74 11.21
C GLU A 62 -16.21 -6.23 11.11
N ARG A 63 -16.87 -6.05 9.96
CA ARG A 63 -18.19 -6.65 9.67
C ARG A 63 -18.12 -8.18 9.57
N GLU A 64 -17.10 -8.71 8.91
CA GLU A 64 -16.89 -10.16 8.78
C GLU A 64 -16.56 -10.78 10.15
N ARG A 65 -15.75 -10.11 10.97
CA ARG A 65 -15.45 -10.50 12.36
C ARG A 65 -16.68 -10.43 13.26
N SER A 66 -17.46 -9.34 13.17
CA SER A 66 -18.71 -9.18 13.91
C SER A 66 -19.79 -10.18 13.48
N ALA A 67 -19.82 -10.57 12.20
CA ALA A 67 -20.71 -11.60 11.68
C ALA A 67 -20.32 -12.98 12.23
N ALA A 68 -19.03 -13.32 12.23
CA ALA A 68 -18.51 -14.55 12.83
C ALA A 68 -18.79 -14.62 14.35
N GLU A 69 -18.66 -13.50 15.06
CA GLU A 69 -18.91 -13.41 16.51
C GLU A 69 -20.40 -13.45 16.86
N ARG A 70 -21.29 -12.96 15.97
CA ARG A 70 -22.74 -13.14 16.09
C ARG A 70 -23.17 -14.58 15.78
N GLN A 71 -22.52 -15.23 14.82
CA GLN A 71 -22.75 -16.65 14.54
C GLN A 71 -22.42 -17.52 15.77
N GLY A 72 -21.34 -17.20 16.50
CA GLY A 72 -20.96 -17.91 17.73
C GLY A 72 -21.85 -17.67 18.97
N LYS A 73 -22.81 -16.73 18.92
CA LYS A 73 -23.72 -16.41 20.03
C LYS A 73 -25.15 -16.93 19.86
N CYS A 74 -25.51 -17.48 18.69
CA CYS A 74 -26.85 -18.05 18.44
C CYS A 74 -26.96 -19.55 18.70
N ASP A 75 -25.86 -20.25 19.03
CA ASP A 75 -25.86 -21.71 19.18
C ASP A 75 -26.02 -22.17 20.64
N VAL A 76 -27.09 -21.71 21.31
CA VAL A 76 -27.59 -22.35 22.54
C VAL A 76 -29.01 -22.81 22.30
N CYS A 77 -29.20 -23.73 21.36
CA CYS A 77 -30.30 -24.69 21.32
C CYS A 77 -29.81 -25.91 20.53
N ALA A 78 -29.94 -27.08 21.16
CA ALA A 78 -29.39 -28.35 20.70
C ALA A 78 -29.70 -28.67 19.24
N GLN A 79 -28.64 -28.73 18.43
CA GLN A 79 -28.57 -29.62 17.27
C GLN A 79 -27.22 -30.32 17.33
N GLU A 80 -27.24 -31.62 17.15
CA GLU A 80 -26.04 -32.44 16.95
C GLU A 80 -25.19 -31.76 15.88
N THR A 81 -24.11 -31.12 16.32
CA THR A 81 -23.12 -30.56 15.42
C THR A 81 -22.46 -31.75 14.75
N VAL A 82 -22.92 -32.07 13.54
CA VAL A 82 -22.08 -32.72 12.54
C VAL A 82 -20.85 -31.82 12.45
N THR A 83 -19.80 -32.18 13.17
CA THR A 83 -18.49 -31.58 12.99
C THR A 83 -18.22 -31.68 11.50
N PRO A 84 -18.06 -30.57 10.77
CA PRO A 84 -17.66 -30.68 9.38
C PRO A 84 -16.33 -31.42 9.43
N SER A 85 -16.33 -32.66 8.96
CA SER A 85 -15.12 -33.41 8.71
C SER A 85 -14.20 -32.44 8.00
N LEU A 86 -13.13 -32.02 8.68
CA LEU A 86 -12.10 -31.18 8.10
C LEU A 86 -11.59 -31.97 6.91
N ALA A 87 -12.13 -31.66 5.73
CA ALA A 87 -11.86 -32.40 4.52
C ALA A 87 -10.35 -32.47 4.40
N SER A 88 -9.81 -33.70 4.35
CA SER A 88 -8.37 -33.92 4.37
C SER A 88 -7.70 -32.93 3.41
N PRO A 89 -6.62 -32.24 3.81
CA PRO A 89 -5.91 -31.32 2.91
C PRO A 89 -5.39 -32.05 1.66
N TYR A 90 -5.28 -33.39 1.74
CA TYR A 90 -4.88 -34.28 0.65
C TYR A 90 -6.05 -34.91 -0.11
N SER A 91 -7.30 -34.55 0.18
CA SER A 91 -8.44 -35.00 -0.63
C SER A 91 -8.30 -34.48 -2.06
N ALA A 92 -8.83 -35.21 -3.04
CA ALA A 92 -8.84 -34.79 -4.45
C ALA A 92 -9.49 -33.42 -4.62
N GLN A 93 -10.54 -33.11 -3.85
CA GLN A 93 -11.21 -31.81 -3.89
C GLN A 93 -10.32 -30.68 -3.34
N SER A 94 -9.62 -30.92 -2.23
CA SER A 94 -8.66 -29.96 -1.65
C SER A 94 -7.48 -29.71 -2.59
N LEU A 95 -6.98 -30.75 -3.26
CA LEU A 95 -5.93 -30.63 -4.30
C LEU A 95 -6.43 -29.83 -5.51
N ALA A 96 -7.59 -30.17 -6.06
CA ALA A 96 -8.18 -29.47 -7.20
C ALA A 96 -8.40 -27.98 -6.91
N ARG A 97 -8.93 -27.63 -5.73
CA ARG A 97 -9.08 -26.24 -5.30
C ARG A 97 -7.75 -25.50 -5.22
N ARG A 98 -6.71 -26.12 -4.68
CA ARG A 98 -5.35 -25.53 -4.63
C ARG A 98 -4.78 -25.30 -6.03
N MET A 99 -4.95 -26.27 -6.94
CA MET A 99 -4.49 -26.14 -8.32
C MET A 99 -5.18 -24.98 -9.05
N VAL A 100 -6.51 -24.88 -8.96
CA VAL A 100 -7.29 -23.79 -9.58
C VAL A 100 -6.88 -22.43 -9.01
N ARG A 101 -6.73 -22.32 -7.68
CA ARG A 101 -6.26 -21.07 -7.04
C ARG A 101 -4.88 -20.68 -7.51
N ARG A 102 -3.95 -21.63 -7.59
CA ARG A 102 -2.58 -21.38 -8.06
C ARG A 102 -2.55 -20.93 -9.52
N ASP A 103 -3.39 -21.53 -10.38
CA ASP A 103 -3.51 -21.10 -11.78
C ASP A 103 -4.06 -19.68 -11.91
N LEU A 104 -5.11 -19.35 -11.14
CA LEU A 104 -5.68 -18.01 -11.09
C LEU A 104 -4.65 -16.97 -10.59
N ALA A 105 -3.93 -17.29 -9.51
CA ALA A 105 -2.89 -16.42 -8.97
C ALA A 105 -1.75 -16.22 -9.98
N ARG A 106 -1.38 -17.24 -10.75
CA ARG A 106 -0.39 -17.11 -11.82
C ARG A 106 -0.85 -16.14 -12.90
N ARG A 107 -2.07 -16.29 -13.42
CA ARG A 107 -2.61 -15.35 -14.44
C ARG A 107 -2.68 -13.92 -13.92
N ARG A 108 -3.05 -13.74 -12.65
CA ARG A 108 -3.05 -12.43 -11.99
C ARG A 108 -1.65 -11.87 -11.83
N MET A 109 -0.66 -12.70 -11.52
CA MET A 109 0.74 -12.29 -11.46
C MET A 109 1.23 -11.82 -12.82
N ASP A 110 0.96 -12.58 -13.88
CA ASP A 110 1.36 -12.20 -15.25
C ASP A 110 0.71 -10.86 -15.67
N GLU A 111 -0.58 -10.69 -15.41
CA GLU A 111 -1.30 -9.44 -15.65
C GLU A 111 -0.77 -8.28 -14.80
N PHE A 112 -0.53 -8.53 -13.50
CA PHE A 112 0.03 -7.54 -12.59
C PHE A 112 1.40 -7.07 -13.08
N LEU A 113 2.31 -7.99 -13.43
CA LEU A 113 3.66 -7.65 -13.88
C LEU A 113 3.63 -6.86 -15.21
N ALA A 114 2.72 -7.22 -16.12
CA ALA A 114 2.51 -6.50 -17.36
C ALA A 114 2.00 -5.06 -17.13
N TRP A 115 1.18 -4.84 -16.10
CA TRP A 115 0.69 -3.49 -15.76
C TRP A 115 1.65 -2.75 -14.83
N PHE A 116 2.40 -3.41 -13.97
CA PHE A 116 3.26 -2.73 -13.01
C PHE A 116 4.57 -2.27 -13.66
N SER A 117 5.03 -2.95 -14.72
CA SER A 117 6.24 -2.56 -15.43
C SER A 117 5.99 -1.38 -16.38
N GLY A 118 6.95 -0.47 -16.50
CA GLY A 118 6.91 0.70 -17.40
C GLY A 118 7.26 2.02 -16.71
N ASP A 119 7.03 3.12 -17.43
CA ASP A 119 7.28 4.49 -16.97
C ASP A 119 5.95 5.17 -16.60
N PHE A 120 5.94 5.91 -15.50
CA PHE A 120 4.76 6.58 -14.96
C PHE A 120 5.11 7.98 -14.44
N ASP A 121 4.24 8.96 -14.63
CA ASP A 121 4.51 10.34 -14.29
C ASP A 121 3.25 11.10 -13.83
N ASN A 122 3.35 11.94 -12.79
CA ASN A 122 2.21 12.73 -12.28
C ASN A 122 2.14 14.17 -12.82
N TYR A 123 2.79 14.49 -13.93
CA TYR A 123 2.87 15.86 -14.47
C TYR A 123 1.49 16.51 -14.63
N ALA A 124 0.49 15.79 -15.16
CA ALA A 124 -0.86 16.32 -15.33
C ALA A 124 -1.50 16.77 -14.00
N GLN A 125 -1.31 15.98 -12.93
CA GLN A 125 -1.77 16.34 -11.59
C GLN A 125 -1.05 17.61 -11.10
N VAL A 126 0.27 17.66 -11.24
CA VAL A 126 1.07 18.80 -10.79
C VAL A 126 0.70 20.07 -11.55
N ALA A 127 0.55 20.01 -12.87
CA ALA A 127 0.17 21.14 -13.71
C ALA A 127 -1.20 21.71 -13.30
N GLN A 128 -2.19 20.83 -13.06
CA GLN A 128 -3.50 21.24 -12.56
C GLN A 128 -3.40 21.92 -11.18
N GLU A 129 -2.65 21.33 -10.25
CA GLU A 129 -2.46 21.89 -8.92
C GLU A 129 -1.75 23.25 -8.95
N ARG A 130 -0.79 23.43 -9.87
CA ARG A 130 -0.07 24.72 -10.01
C ARG A 130 -0.98 25.81 -10.56
N ALA A 131 -1.85 25.47 -11.51
CA ALA A 131 -2.87 26.39 -12.00
C ALA A 131 -3.82 26.85 -10.89
N LEU A 132 -4.00 26.04 -9.84
CA LEU A 132 -4.78 26.36 -8.64
C LEU A 132 -3.96 26.99 -7.49
N GLY A 133 -2.66 27.27 -7.71
CA GLY A 133 -1.79 27.85 -6.69
C GLY A 133 -1.38 26.89 -5.57
N LEU A 134 -1.53 25.58 -5.76
CA LEU A 134 -1.11 24.56 -4.80
C LEU A 134 0.35 24.15 -5.09
N PHE A 135 1.22 24.39 -4.12
CA PHE A 135 2.66 24.04 -4.18
C PHE A 135 2.96 22.89 -3.20
N PRO A 136 4.07 22.15 -3.32
CA PRO A 136 4.31 20.98 -2.49
C PRO A 136 4.58 21.36 -1.04
N ARG A 137 4.72 20.34 -0.19
CA ARG A 137 4.97 20.51 1.26
C ARG A 137 3.83 21.28 1.92
N GLU A 138 4.12 22.46 2.47
CA GLU A 138 3.15 23.30 3.19
C GLU A 138 2.02 23.80 2.29
N GLY A 139 2.22 23.88 0.97
CA GLY A 139 1.16 24.27 0.03
C GLY A 139 0.16 23.16 -0.30
N GLY A 140 0.39 21.93 0.15
CA GLY A 140 -0.53 20.80 -0.01
C GLY A 140 -0.67 20.23 -1.43
N GLY A 141 0.09 20.72 -2.40
CA GLY A 141 0.22 20.12 -3.75
C GLY A 141 1.26 18.98 -3.78
N HIS A 142 1.46 18.42 -4.97
CA HIS A 142 2.40 17.32 -5.19
C HIS A 142 3.71 17.82 -5.84
N GLU A 143 4.82 17.18 -5.46
CA GLU A 143 6.05 17.17 -6.24
C GLU A 143 5.80 16.51 -7.61
N HIS A 144 6.53 16.96 -8.63
CA HIS A 144 6.56 16.26 -9.93
C HIS A 144 7.52 15.07 -9.83
N ILE A 145 6.96 13.88 -9.88
CA ILE A 145 7.66 12.61 -9.72
C ILE A 145 7.42 11.76 -10.95
N HIS A 146 8.53 11.22 -11.45
CA HIS A 146 8.53 10.14 -12.42
C HIS A 146 8.96 8.84 -11.74
N CYS A 147 8.30 7.74 -12.07
CA CYS A 147 8.57 6.40 -11.62
C CYS A 147 8.83 5.47 -12.81
N GLN A 148 10.01 4.87 -12.85
CA GLN A 148 10.38 3.83 -13.81
C GLN A 148 10.43 2.48 -13.10
N LEU A 149 9.65 1.51 -13.60
CA LEU A 149 9.50 0.15 -13.06
C LEU A 149 10.00 -0.85 -14.11
N GLN A 150 11.26 -1.26 -13.99
CA GLN A 150 11.93 -2.16 -14.92
C GLN A 150 11.86 -3.61 -14.45
N ASN A 151 11.24 -4.48 -15.25
CA ASN A 151 11.25 -5.91 -15.02
C ASN A 151 12.68 -6.49 -15.22
N LEU A 152 13.11 -7.32 -14.28
CA LEU A 152 14.43 -7.97 -14.22
C LEU A 152 14.34 -9.50 -14.28
N ASP A 153 13.27 -10.06 -14.85
CA ASP A 153 13.03 -11.51 -14.89
C ASP A 153 14.14 -12.27 -15.61
N SER A 154 14.73 -11.68 -16.65
CA SER A 154 15.87 -12.25 -17.37
C SER A 154 17.17 -12.27 -16.55
N THR A 155 17.26 -11.43 -15.52
CA THR A 155 18.49 -11.21 -14.74
C THR A 155 18.42 -11.88 -13.37
N LEU A 156 17.34 -11.65 -12.62
CA LEU A 156 17.15 -12.12 -11.24
C LEU A 156 16.07 -13.22 -11.12
N GLY A 157 15.41 -13.55 -12.23
CA GLY A 157 14.31 -14.51 -12.27
C GLY A 157 12.95 -13.86 -12.01
N ASN A 158 11.88 -14.65 -12.20
CA ASN A 158 10.51 -14.17 -12.24
C ASN A 158 10.09 -13.32 -11.01
N GLY A 159 9.43 -12.19 -11.28
CA GLY A 159 8.82 -11.29 -10.32
C GLY A 159 9.74 -10.18 -9.80
N HIS A 160 10.97 -10.05 -10.31
CA HIS A 160 11.87 -8.99 -9.84
C HIS A 160 11.70 -7.72 -10.65
N ILE A 161 11.55 -6.59 -9.95
CA ILE A 161 11.28 -5.29 -10.56
C ILE A 161 12.16 -4.25 -9.89
N PHE A 162 12.99 -3.57 -10.68
CA PHE A 162 13.75 -2.44 -10.19
C PHE A 162 12.95 -1.15 -10.39
N ALA A 163 12.75 -0.42 -9.30
CA ALA A 163 12.04 0.84 -9.28
C ALA A 163 13.03 1.99 -9.11
N LYS A 164 12.93 2.99 -9.99
CA LYS A 164 13.73 4.23 -9.96
C LYS A 164 12.77 5.43 -9.96
N TYR A 165 12.94 6.33 -9.01
CA TYR A 165 12.12 7.53 -8.86
C TYR A 165 12.98 8.77 -8.94
N TYR A 166 12.54 9.75 -9.72
CA TYR A 166 13.25 11.01 -9.91
C TYR A 166 12.30 12.18 -10.06
N PHE A 167 12.81 13.38 -9.76
CA PHE A 167 12.03 14.61 -9.77
C PHE A 167 12.02 15.31 -11.12
N ASP A 168 10.96 16.08 -11.35
CA ASP A 168 10.85 17.09 -12.42
C ASP A 168 11.03 16.55 -13.85
N GLY A 169 10.73 15.26 -14.07
CA GLY A 169 11.02 14.59 -15.34
C GLY A 169 12.50 14.61 -15.71
N ASN A 170 13.40 14.67 -14.72
CA ASN A 170 14.85 14.67 -14.93
C ASN A 170 15.47 13.37 -14.38
N PRO A 171 15.86 12.42 -15.26
CA PRO A 171 16.42 11.13 -14.85
C PRO A 171 17.71 11.20 -14.03
N SER A 172 18.39 12.34 -13.96
CA SER A 172 19.58 12.56 -13.11
C SER A 172 19.23 13.03 -11.70
N LYS A 173 17.98 13.44 -11.43
CA LYS A 173 17.51 13.87 -10.09
C LYS A 173 16.85 12.72 -9.33
N ILE A 174 17.56 11.61 -9.19
CA ILE A 174 17.08 10.41 -8.51
C ILE A 174 17.04 10.66 -7.00
N PHE A 175 15.90 10.36 -6.37
CA PHE A 175 15.74 10.48 -4.92
C PHE A 175 15.41 9.15 -4.25
N ARG A 176 15.04 8.12 -5.03
CA ARG A 176 14.72 6.80 -4.49
C ARG A 176 14.95 5.72 -5.53
N SER A 177 15.48 4.59 -5.08
CA SER A 177 15.50 3.34 -5.82
C SER A 177 15.12 2.18 -4.90
N ARG A 178 14.40 1.19 -5.42
CA ARG A 178 14.02 -0.02 -4.67
C ARG A 178 14.07 -1.23 -5.60
N LEU A 179 14.37 -2.40 -5.06
CA LEU A 179 14.12 -3.65 -5.74
C LEU A 179 12.91 -4.31 -5.12
N TYR A 180 11.92 -4.64 -5.95
CA TYR A 180 10.76 -5.40 -5.56
C TYR A 180 10.88 -6.84 -6.03
N ARG A 181 10.33 -7.76 -5.24
CA ARG A 181 10.03 -9.11 -5.69
C ARG A 181 8.56 -9.41 -5.46
N VAL A 182 7.83 -9.66 -6.54
CA VAL A 182 6.44 -10.07 -6.53
C VAL A 182 6.37 -11.59 -6.60
N SER A 183 5.56 -12.19 -5.75
CA SER A 183 5.32 -13.63 -5.73
C SER A 183 3.86 -13.94 -5.41
N ILE A 184 3.41 -15.14 -5.80
CA ILE A 184 2.11 -15.66 -5.38
C ILE A 184 2.17 -15.90 -3.87
N SER A 185 1.20 -15.36 -3.13
CA SER A 185 1.07 -15.65 -1.70
C SER A 185 0.47 -17.05 -1.52
N ASP A 186 1.27 -17.99 -1.02
CA ASP A 186 0.82 -19.37 -0.80
C ASP A 186 -0.19 -19.48 0.38
N SER A 187 -0.20 -18.49 1.28
CA SER A 187 -1.13 -18.40 2.41
C SER A 187 -2.47 -17.74 2.04
N SER A 188 -2.54 -17.03 0.92
CA SER A 188 -3.74 -16.30 0.52
C SER A 188 -4.84 -17.23 0.00
N ALA A 189 -5.99 -17.20 0.68
CA ALA A 189 -7.19 -17.91 0.20
C ALA A 189 -7.83 -17.23 -1.03
N SER A 190 -7.60 -15.92 -1.19
CA SER A 190 -8.15 -15.05 -2.24
C SER A 190 -7.24 -14.98 -3.48
N GLY A 191 -6.01 -15.51 -3.42
CA GLY A 191 -5.04 -15.48 -4.52
C GLY A 191 -4.40 -14.10 -4.69
N GLU A 192 -4.03 -13.47 -3.57
CA GLU A 192 -3.23 -12.25 -3.50
C GLU A 192 -1.79 -12.49 -3.95
N LEU A 193 -1.15 -11.42 -4.40
CA LEU A 193 0.27 -11.36 -4.66
C LEU A 193 0.96 -10.67 -3.48
N GLU A 194 2.13 -11.15 -3.12
CA GLU A 194 2.98 -10.55 -2.09
C GLU A 194 4.16 -9.87 -2.78
N MET A 195 4.38 -8.59 -2.47
CA MET A 195 5.50 -7.81 -2.96
C MET A 195 6.44 -7.48 -1.80
N ARG A 196 7.66 -8.01 -1.86
CA ARG A 196 8.74 -7.75 -0.90
C ARG A 196 9.67 -6.66 -1.41
N ILE A 197 10.17 -5.82 -0.50
CA ILE A 197 11.07 -4.72 -0.82
C ILE A 197 12.48 -5.06 -0.35
N TYR A 198 13.42 -5.25 -1.28
CA TYR A 198 14.81 -5.63 -0.99
C TYR A 198 15.73 -4.42 -0.90
N ARG A 199 16.73 -4.55 -0.02
CA ARG A 199 17.90 -3.66 0.06
C ARG A 199 19.08 -4.28 -0.66
N PHE A 200 19.85 -3.44 -1.32
CA PHE A 200 21.17 -3.79 -1.83
C PHE A 200 22.22 -3.68 -0.73
N TYR A 201 23.30 -4.44 -0.87
CA TYR A 201 24.54 -4.12 -0.14
C TYR A 201 25.08 -2.75 -0.59
N ALA A 202 25.81 -2.08 0.31
CA ALA A 202 26.36 -0.75 0.06
C ALA A 202 27.30 -0.70 -1.16
N GLU A 203 28.03 -1.78 -1.44
CA GLU A 203 28.90 -1.90 -2.61
C GLU A 203 28.09 -1.92 -3.91
N THR A 204 27.04 -2.76 -3.99
CA THR A 204 26.14 -2.80 -5.14
C THR A 204 25.42 -1.47 -5.34
N GLU A 205 24.94 -0.84 -4.26
CA GLU A 205 24.30 0.47 -4.34
C GLU A 205 25.27 1.55 -4.87
N SER A 206 26.56 1.45 -4.54
CA SER A 206 27.60 2.34 -5.07
C SER A 206 27.83 2.13 -6.56
N ARG A 207 27.93 0.87 -7.03
CA ARG A 207 28.01 0.54 -8.48
C ARG A 207 26.79 1.04 -9.25
N LEU A 208 25.60 0.90 -8.68
CA LEU A 208 24.37 1.43 -9.27
C LEU A 208 24.43 2.96 -9.37
N ARG A 209 24.89 3.66 -8.32
CA ARG A 209 25.04 5.12 -8.32
C ARG A 209 25.99 5.61 -9.41
N GLU A 210 27.12 4.94 -9.63
CA GLU A 210 28.08 5.29 -10.70
C GLU A 210 27.45 5.30 -12.10
N HIS A 211 26.39 4.51 -12.29
CA HIS A 211 25.62 4.42 -13.53
C HIS A 211 24.24 5.07 -13.44
N ASN A 212 24.01 5.99 -12.50
CA ASN A 212 22.74 6.68 -12.32
C ASN A 212 21.54 5.71 -12.18
N PHE A 213 21.76 4.62 -11.44
CA PHE A 213 20.83 3.52 -11.22
C PHE A 213 20.30 2.88 -12.52
N ASP A 214 21.13 2.87 -13.57
CA ASP A 214 20.88 2.08 -14.77
C ASP A 214 21.28 0.63 -14.53
N VAL A 215 20.29 -0.19 -14.17
CA VAL A 215 20.47 -1.63 -13.90
C VAL A 215 20.93 -2.43 -15.11
N THR A 216 20.84 -1.89 -16.34
CA THR A 216 21.35 -2.58 -17.53
C THR A 216 22.88 -2.49 -17.65
N LYS A 217 23.51 -1.57 -16.90
CA LYS A 217 24.96 -1.35 -16.87
C LYS A 217 25.66 -2.07 -15.72
N VAL A 218 24.90 -2.71 -14.84
CA VAL A 218 25.42 -3.43 -13.68
C VAL A 218 25.03 -4.89 -13.81
N ASP A 219 26.01 -5.79 -13.73
CA ASP A 219 25.75 -7.21 -13.59
C ASP A 219 25.21 -7.47 -12.18
N LEU A 220 23.88 -7.58 -12.09
CA LEU A 220 23.15 -7.80 -10.85
C LEU A 220 22.84 -9.28 -10.68
N THR A 221 23.10 -9.80 -9.49
CA THR A 221 22.79 -11.16 -9.09
C THR A 221 21.96 -11.16 -7.81
N LYS A 222 21.49 -12.33 -7.39
CA LYS A 222 20.77 -12.44 -6.10
C LYS A 222 21.68 -12.22 -4.89
N ASP A 223 22.99 -12.42 -5.06
CA ASP A 223 23.98 -12.23 -3.99
C ASP A 223 24.24 -10.74 -3.70
N ASP A 224 23.76 -9.85 -4.57
CA ASP A 224 23.77 -8.41 -4.36
C ASP A 224 22.68 -7.91 -3.38
N LEU A 225 21.77 -8.81 -3.00
CA LEU A 225 20.64 -8.52 -2.11
C LEU A 225 21.00 -8.97 -0.69
N TYR A 226 20.82 -8.08 0.29
CA TYR A 226 21.10 -8.40 1.69
C TYR A 226 19.85 -8.92 2.39
N GLU A 227 18.89 -8.04 2.64
CA GLU A 227 17.65 -8.34 3.32
C GLU A 227 16.48 -7.68 2.60
N TRP A 228 15.28 -8.20 2.81
CA TRP A 228 14.07 -7.44 2.53
C TRP A 228 13.58 -6.76 3.81
N LEU A 229 12.77 -5.72 3.62
CA LEU A 229 12.09 -5.02 4.71
C LEU A 229 10.98 -5.91 5.26
N GLU A 230 11.32 -6.80 6.19
CA GLU A 230 10.36 -7.69 6.84
C GLU A 230 9.29 -6.87 7.59
N GLY A 231 8.02 -7.24 7.40
CA GLY A 231 6.87 -6.52 7.93
C GLY A 231 6.44 -5.31 7.08
N CYS A 232 7.18 -4.98 6.02
CA CYS A 232 6.83 -3.94 5.04
C CYS A 232 6.36 -4.53 3.71
N GLU A 233 5.88 -5.78 3.71
CA GLU A 233 5.31 -6.40 2.53
C GLU A 233 4.06 -5.66 2.06
N VAL A 234 3.92 -5.54 0.75
CA VAL A 234 2.71 -5.02 0.12
C VAL A 234 1.97 -6.18 -0.52
N PHE A 235 0.73 -6.37 -0.10
CA PHE A 235 -0.16 -7.35 -0.67
C PHE A 235 -1.05 -6.72 -1.72
N TRP A 236 -1.13 -7.38 -2.88
CA TRP A 236 -1.93 -6.93 -4.00
C TRP A 236 -3.04 -7.92 -4.31
N TYR A 237 -4.24 -7.39 -4.52
CA TYR A 237 -5.35 -8.16 -5.06
C TYR A 237 -6.00 -7.41 -6.21
N LYS A 238 -6.58 -8.16 -7.13
CA LYS A 238 -7.38 -7.58 -8.21
C LYS A 238 -8.75 -7.19 -7.64
N GLY A 239 -9.05 -5.90 -7.66
CA GLY A 239 -10.33 -5.36 -7.20
C GLY A 239 -11.41 -5.49 -8.28
N ASP A 240 -12.65 -5.69 -7.84
CA ASP A 240 -13.87 -5.75 -8.65
C ASP A 240 -14.85 -4.59 -8.31
N GLY A 241 -14.44 -3.68 -7.43
CA GLY A 241 -15.28 -2.65 -6.85
C GLY A 241 -15.20 -1.28 -7.50
N ASN A 242 -16.00 -0.35 -6.96
CA ASN A 242 -15.92 1.06 -7.29
C ASN A 242 -14.86 1.75 -6.44
N VAL A 243 -13.75 2.09 -7.07
CA VAL A 243 -12.81 3.07 -6.54
C VAL A 243 -13.17 4.43 -7.14
N GLU A 244 -13.35 5.43 -6.30
CA GLU A 244 -13.67 6.78 -6.74
C GLU A 244 -12.60 7.29 -7.71
N GLY A 245 -13.05 7.80 -8.86
CA GLY A 245 -12.17 8.25 -9.94
C GLY A 245 -11.73 7.16 -10.93
N LEU A 246 -12.06 5.88 -10.70
CA LEU A 246 -11.69 4.78 -11.62
C LEU A 246 -12.86 4.22 -12.45
N ASN A 247 -14.09 4.71 -12.28
CA ASN A 247 -15.24 4.37 -13.14
C ASN A 247 -15.39 2.86 -13.48
N HIS A 248 -15.36 1.99 -12.46
CA HIS A 248 -15.42 0.52 -12.61
C HIS A 248 -14.30 -0.13 -13.46
N GLN A 249 -13.19 0.56 -13.73
CA GLN A 249 -12.09 -0.05 -14.46
C GLN A 249 -11.43 -1.18 -13.65
N PRO A 250 -10.99 -2.27 -14.31
CA PRO A 250 -10.17 -3.28 -13.68
C PRO A 250 -8.92 -2.66 -13.04
N HIS A 251 -8.66 -3.00 -11.78
CA HIS A 251 -7.56 -2.43 -11.02
C HIS A 251 -7.00 -3.44 -10.02
N PHE A 252 -5.79 -3.20 -9.57
CA PHE A 252 -5.19 -3.83 -8.42
C PHE A 252 -5.16 -2.85 -7.25
N ILE A 253 -5.41 -3.35 -6.05
CA ILE A 253 -5.31 -2.60 -4.80
C ILE A 253 -4.15 -3.20 -4.01
N GLY A 254 -3.20 -2.34 -3.65
CA GLY A 254 -2.08 -2.69 -2.79
C GLY A 254 -2.30 -2.18 -1.38
N TYR A 255 -1.97 -3.00 -0.38
CA TYR A 255 -2.06 -2.65 1.02
C TYR A 255 -0.93 -3.30 1.84
N MET A 256 -0.62 -2.70 2.98
CA MET A 256 0.29 -3.29 3.96
C MET A 256 -0.50 -3.99 5.07
N GLU A 257 -0.07 -5.17 5.49
CA GLU A 257 -0.71 -5.84 6.63
C GLU A 257 -0.59 -4.97 7.90
N GLY A 258 -1.62 -4.93 8.73
CA GLY A 258 -1.66 -4.05 9.91
C GLY A 258 -1.78 -2.54 9.59
N GLY A 259 -1.93 -2.14 8.32
CA GLY A 259 -2.12 -0.75 7.90
C GLY A 259 -0.84 0.07 7.79
N GLY A 260 0.32 -0.57 7.85
CA GLY A 260 1.62 0.07 7.72
C GLY A 260 2.76 -0.80 8.27
N CYS A 261 3.98 -0.31 8.17
CA CYS A 261 5.15 -0.96 8.78
C CYS A 261 6.03 0.05 9.50
N SER A 262 7.01 -0.43 10.27
CA SER A 262 7.96 0.44 10.98
C SER A 262 9.38 0.07 10.59
N VAL A 263 10.16 1.08 10.19
CA VAL A 263 11.58 0.89 9.84
C VAL A 263 12.46 1.88 10.58
N PHE A 264 13.65 1.45 10.97
CA PHE A 264 14.64 2.38 11.51
C PHE A 264 15.27 3.19 10.36
N SER A 265 15.19 4.52 10.47
CA SER A 265 15.83 5.44 9.54
C SER A 265 17.13 5.96 10.12
N ARG A 266 18.21 5.79 9.34
CA ARG A 266 19.53 6.33 9.68
C ARG A 266 19.60 7.85 9.54
N GLU A 267 18.74 8.45 8.72
CA GLU A 267 18.72 9.90 8.47
C GLU A 267 18.20 10.66 9.68
N ILE A 268 17.11 10.18 10.28
CA ILE A 268 16.51 10.80 11.47
C ILE A 268 16.92 10.12 12.79
N GLN A 269 17.76 9.08 12.72
CA GLN A 269 18.21 8.27 13.86
C GLN A 269 17.04 7.78 14.73
N GLY A 270 15.97 7.29 14.09
CA GLY A 270 14.73 6.91 14.76
C GLY A 270 13.82 6.05 13.90
N MET A 271 12.74 5.56 14.50
CA MET A 271 11.75 4.76 13.78
C MET A 271 10.84 5.65 12.93
N ILE A 272 10.53 5.16 11.74
CA ILE A 272 9.52 5.72 10.85
C ILE A 272 8.42 4.68 10.67
N HIS A 273 7.19 5.07 11.00
CA HIS A 273 5.97 4.38 10.64
C HIS A 273 5.56 4.76 9.22
N ILE A 274 5.64 3.79 8.32
CA ILE A 274 5.30 3.92 6.91
C ILE A 274 3.86 3.43 6.72
N LYS A 275 3.08 4.21 5.98
CA LYS A 275 1.76 3.83 5.48
C LYS A 275 1.77 3.97 3.97
N ASP A 276 1.16 3.03 3.29
CA ASP A 276 1.05 3.05 1.84
C ASP A 276 -0.36 2.67 1.40
N ASP A 277 -0.94 3.48 0.52
CA ASP A 277 -2.19 3.19 -0.18
C ASP A 277 -1.89 3.18 -1.67
N LEU A 278 -2.16 2.04 -2.30
CA LEU A 278 -1.74 1.79 -3.67
C LEU A 278 -2.91 1.34 -4.53
N ILE A 279 -3.05 1.96 -5.70
CA ILE A 279 -4.02 1.53 -6.71
C ILE A 279 -3.32 1.52 -8.06
N MET A 280 -3.52 0.46 -8.83
CA MET A 280 -2.96 0.33 -10.17
C MET A 280 -4.04 -0.05 -11.17
N THR A 281 -4.13 0.69 -12.26
CA THR A 281 -4.87 0.29 -13.46
C THR A 281 -3.87 -0.06 -14.57
N GLN A 282 -4.37 -0.42 -15.75
CA GLN A 282 -3.49 -0.57 -16.91
C GLN A 282 -2.77 0.76 -17.28
N LYS A 283 -3.39 1.90 -16.97
CA LYS A 283 -2.95 3.24 -17.40
C LYS A 283 -2.36 4.09 -16.28
N ASP A 284 -2.60 3.76 -15.03
CA ASP A 284 -2.25 4.62 -13.91
C ASP A 284 -1.67 3.82 -12.73
N LEU A 285 -0.74 4.44 -12.03
CA LEU A 285 -0.23 4.00 -10.74
C LEU A 285 -0.44 5.12 -9.72
N TRP A 286 -1.31 4.88 -8.75
CA TRP A 286 -1.64 5.81 -7.69
C TRP A 286 -0.96 5.38 -6.41
N VAL A 287 -0.20 6.28 -5.79
CA VAL A 287 0.63 5.99 -4.62
C VAL A 287 0.43 7.03 -3.53
N ASN A 288 0.23 6.60 -2.29
CA ASN A 288 0.13 7.46 -1.11
C ASN A 288 1.07 6.99 0.01
N ASP A 289 2.37 6.97 -0.32
CA ASP A 289 3.44 6.61 0.62
C ASP A 289 3.68 7.77 1.60
N ARG A 290 3.50 7.50 2.89
CA ARG A 290 3.60 8.48 3.97
C ARG A 290 4.40 7.92 5.13
N GLY A 291 5.31 8.74 5.65
CA GLY A 291 6.12 8.41 6.81
C GLY A 291 5.78 9.29 8.01
N PHE A 292 5.73 8.68 9.20
CA PHE A 292 5.51 9.34 10.47
C PHE A 292 6.56 8.90 11.49
N THR A 293 6.95 9.75 12.43
CA THR A 293 7.79 9.34 13.58
C THR A 293 6.96 8.57 14.61
N ASP A 294 7.61 7.97 15.62
CA ASP A 294 6.92 7.34 16.76
C ASP A 294 5.97 8.29 17.51
N ASN A 295 6.25 9.59 17.49
CA ASN A 295 5.39 10.62 18.09
C ASN A 295 4.19 11.00 17.21
N GLY A 296 4.10 10.44 16.00
CA GLY A 296 3.09 10.78 14.99
C GLY A 296 3.45 12.01 14.15
N ASP A 297 4.66 12.55 14.28
CA ASP A 297 5.09 13.70 13.48
C ASP A 297 5.27 13.29 12.02
N TYR A 298 4.80 14.14 11.12
CA TYR A 298 4.92 13.90 9.69
C TYR A 298 6.37 14.00 9.21
N VAL A 299 6.84 13.00 8.48
CA VAL A 299 8.19 12.95 7.90
C VAL A 299 8.16 13.23 6.40
N TYR A 300 7.38 12.48 5.63
CA TYR A 300 7.35 12.58 4.16
C TYR A 300 6.00 12.14 3.56
N GLY A 301 5.80 12.46 2.27
CA GLY A 301 4.64 12.07 1.46
C GLY A 301 3.83 13.28 0.97
N ASN A 302 2.53 13.09 0.73
CA ASN A 302 1.56 14.18 0.63
C ASN A 302 0.84 14.40 1.98
N ARG A 303 0.89 15.63 2.51
CA ARG A 303 0.31 15.97 3.84
C ARG A 303 -1.20 15.86 3.92
N ARG A 304 -1.89 15.94 2.79
CA ARG A 304 -3.36 15.80 2.72
C ARG A 304 -3.79 14.34 2.54
N GLY A 305 -2.83 13.41 2.46
CA GLY A 305 -3.09 12.00 2.19
C GLY A 305 -3.68 11.74 0.80
N ILE A 306 -3.43 12.65 -0.14
CA ILE A 306 -3.87 12.51 -1.53
C ILE A 306 -2.80 11.71 -2.29
N HIS A 307 -3.24 10.78 -3.12
CA HIS A 307 -2.35 9.96 -3.93
C HIS A 307 -1.61 10.81 -4.97
N TYR A 308 -0.34 10.51 -5.19
CA TYR A 308 0.35 10.81 -6.43
C TYR A 308 -0.29 9.98 -7.54
N LYS A 309 -0.99 10.63 -8.47
CA LYS A 309 -1.69 9.98 -9.58
C LYS A 309 -0.77 9.98 -10.81
N MET A 310 0.04 8.94 -10.94
CA MET A 310 1.01 8.84 -12.01
C MET A 310 0.39 8.11 -13.21
N GLN A 311 0.36 8.78 -14.35
CA GLN A 311 -0.11 8.23 -15.61
C GLN A 311 1.03 7.49 -16.30
N ARG A 312 0.72 6.36 -16.94
CA ARG A 312 1.69 5.64 -17.76
C ARG A 312 2.16 6.53 -18.91
N VAL A 313 3.47 6.56 -19.12
CA VAL A 313 4.11 7.25 -20.24
C VAL A 313 4.50 6.22 -21.29
N LEU A 314 4.09 6.43 -22.55
CA LEU A 314 4.52 5.59 -23.67
C LEU A 314 5.54 6.33 -24.56
N PRO A 315 6.39 5.59 -25.28
CA PRO A 315 7.29 6.18 -26.26
C PRO A 315 6.54 7.03 -27.30
N GLY A 316 6.93 8.30 -27.41
CA GLY A 316 6.35 9.25 -28.36
C GLY A 316 5.11 10.01 -27.85
N ASP A 317 4.60 9.71 -26.66
CA ASP A 317 3.52 10.50 -26.04
C ASP A 317 4.03 11.88 -25.57
N GLU A 318 3.09 12.78 -25.26
CA GLU A 318 3.38 14.14 -24.78
C GLU A 318 4.25 14.18 -23.52
N LEU A 319 4.21 13.13 -22.68
CA LEU A 319 5.02 13.02 -21.47
C LEU A 319 6.37 12.31 -21.70
N TRP A 320 6.69 11.86 -22.91
CA TRP A 320 7.94 11.11 -23.17
C TRP A 320 9.21 11.89 -22.83
N TRP A 321 9.13 13.23 -22.80
CA TRP A 321 10.23 14.07 -22.34
C TRP A 321 10.65 13.80 -20.89
N THR A 322 9.74 13.35 -20.03
CA THR A 322 10.05 13.06 -18.62
C THR A 322 10.97 11.84 -18.52
N VAL A 323 10.86 10.90 -19.45
CA VAL A 323 11.71 9.70 -19.54
C VAL A 323 13.10 10.05 -20.04
N THR A 324 13.19 10.95 -21.01
CA THR A 324 14.46 11.34 -21.67
C THR A 324 15.16 12.51 -20.99
N GLY A 325 14.48 13.23 -20.09
CA GLY A 325 14.97 14.48 -19.49
C GLY A 325 15.04 15.64 -20.48
N SER A 326 14.43 15.50 -21.66
CA SER A 326 14.54 16.45 -22.76
C SER A 326 13.17 17.05 -23.07
N PRO A 327 12.77 18.15 -22.41
CA PRO A 327 11.48 18.81 -22.65
C PRO A 327 11.34 19.12 -24.14
N PRO A 328 10.12 19.06 -24.71
CA PRO A 328 9.89 19.46 -26.08
C PRO A 328 10.46 20.87 -26.26
N SER A 329 11.31 21.07 -27.27
CA SER A 329 11.75 22.40 -27.67
C SER A 329 10.48 23.21 -27.89
N ASN A 330 10.37 24.37 -27.25
CA ASN A 330 9.31 25.35 -27.49
C ASN A 330 9.40 25.86 -28.95
N GLU A 331 9.10 25.01 -29.92
CA GLU A 331 8.82 25.39 -31.29
C GLU A 331 7.30 25.55 -31.37
N HIS A 332 6.88 26.80 -31.16
CA HIS A 332 5.52 27.32 -31.35
C HIS A 332 4.50 27.06 -30.22
N VAL A 333 4.56 27.91 -29.19
CA VAL A 333 3.35 28.42 -28.50
C VAL A 333 3.08 29.83 -28.99
#